data_AF-A0A3E3DZT0-F1
#
_entry.id   AF-A0A3E3DZT0-F1
#
_cell.length_a   1.000
_cell.length_b   1.000
_cell.length_c   1.000
_cell.angle_alpha   90.00
_cell.angle_beta   90.00
_cell.angle_gamma   90.00
#
_symmetry.space_group_name_H-M   'P 1'
#
loop_
_entity.id
_entity.type
_entity.pdbx_description
1 polymer ?
#
loop_
_entity_poly.entity_id
_entity_poly.type
_entity_poly.pdbx_seq_one_letter_code
_entity_poly.pdbx_strand_id
1 'polypeptide(L)'
;FFRHYFYLTGTKFILALQVLSYVAQIERENTKQRQAEGIKAAKEKGVRFGRPQLPYPENFEEIYLCYKEKQISKRECARRLSTNHTTFSNWVNRYELKKE
;
A
#
# COMPACT_ATOMS: atom_id res chain seq x y z
N PHE A 1 42.38 30.22 -27.91
CA PHE A 1 42.51 28.76 -28.09
C PHE A 1 41.96 27.97 -26.90
N PHE A 2 42.48 28.14 -25.68
CA PHE A 2 42.03 27.40 -24.48
C PHE A 2 40.53 27.55 -24.15
N ARG A 3 39.96 28.75 -24.28
CA ARG A 3 38.53 28.99 -24.01
C ARG A 3 37.62 28.21 -24.96
N HIS A 4 37.89 28.24 -26.28
CA HIS A 4 37.06 27.54 -27.26
C HIS A 4 37.07 26.01 -27.08
N TYR A 5 38.24 25.43 -26.76
CA TYR A 5 38.36 24.00 -26.48
C TYR A 5 37.59 23.60 -25.20
N PHE A 6 37.69 24.41 -24.14
CA PHE A 6 36.95 24.19 -22.88
C PHE A 6 35.43 24.25 -23.08
N TYR A 7 34.93 25.18 -23.89
CA TYR A 7 33.51 25.27 -24.24
C TYR A 7 33.05 24.06 -25.08
N LEU A 8 33.84 23.60 -26.06
CA LEU A 8 33.51 22.45 -26.90
C LEU A 8 33.55 21.10 -26.16
N THR A 9 34.48 20.91 -25.22
CA THR A 9 34.54 19.70 -24.39
C THR A 9 33.45 19.70 -23.32
N GLY A 10 33.16 20.87 -22.74
CA GLY A 10 32.07 21.03 -21.77
C GLY A 10 30.70 20.79 -22.38
N THR A 11 30.43 21.29 -23.58
CA THR A 11 29.13 21.08 -24.25
C THR A 11 28.90 19.62 -24.63
N LYS A 12 29.92 18.92 -25.14
CA LYS A 12 29.82 17.47 -25.42
C LYS A 12 29.48 16.65 -24.18
N PHE A 13 30.08 16.98 -23.03
CA PHE A 13 29.79 16.32 -21.76
C PHE A 13 28.35 16.62 -21.27
N ILE A 14 27.91 17.87 -21.37
CA ILE A 14 26.55 18.27 -21.01
C ILE A 14 25.51 17.54 -21.87
N LEU A 15 25.75 17.42 -23.18
CA LEU A 15 24.87 16.68 -24.09
C LEU A 15 24.77 15.20 -23.72
N ALA A 16 25.88 14.57 -23.34
CA ALA A 16 25.87 13.18 -22.88
C ALA A 16 25.03 13.00 -21.60
N LEU A 17 25.16 13.91 -20.63
CA LEU A 17 24.33 13.88 -19.42
C LEU A 17 22.85 14.08 -19.70
N GLN A 18 22.50 14.95 -20.64
CA GLN A 18 21.11 15.18 -21.05
C GLN A 18 20.48 13.93 -21.66
N VAL A 19 21.21 13.25 -22.56
CA VAL A 19 20.75 11.99 -23.17
C VAL A 19 20.58 10.91 -22.10
N LEU A 20 21.55 10.73 -21.21
CA LEU A 20 21.45 9.75 -20.12
C LEU A 20 20.29 10.05 -19.17
N SER A 21 20.05 11.34 -18.86
CA SER A 21 18.93 11.76 -18.02
C SER A 21 17.59 11.47 -18.69
N TYR A 22 17.49 11.71 -20.01
CA TYR A 22 16.29 11.40 -20.78
C TYR A 22 16.02 9.89 -20.83
N VAL A 23 17.04 9.08 -21.11
CA VAL A 23 16.92 7.61 -21.10
C VAL A 23 16.46 7.13 -19.72
N ALA A 24 17.07 7.61 -18.64
CA ALA A 24 16.68 7.25 -17.28
C ALA A 24 15.21 7.63 -16.98
N GLN A 25 14.73 8.76 -17.50
CA GLN A 25 13.33 9.14 -17.36
C GLN A 25 12.41 8.16 -18.10
N ILE A 26 12.70 7.84 -19.35
CA ILE A 26 11.92 6.88 -20.15
C ILE A 26 11.89 5.50 -19.50
N GLU A 27 13.02 5.02 -18.98
CA GLU A 27 13.08 3.73 -18.27
C GLU A 27 12.22 3.72 -17.00
N ARG A 28 12.20 4.83 -16.26
CA ARG A 28 11.34 4.99 -15.07
C ARG A 28 9.87 4.97 -15.45
N GLU A 29 9.48 5.64 -16.53
CA GLU A 29 8.10 5.62 -17.05
C GLU A 29 7.71 4.21 -17.52
N ASN A 30 8.57 3.54 -18.28
CA ASN A 30 8.35 2.17 -18.73
C ASN A 30 8.20 1.18 -17.56
N THR A 31 9.01 1.32 -16.51
CA THR A 31 8.92 0.46 -15.32
C THR A 31 7.58 0.65 -14.60
N LYS A 32 7.12 1.90 -14.44
CA LYS A 32 5.80 2.20 -13.85
C LYS A 32 4.66 1.63 -14.69
N GLN A 33 4.74 1.78 -16.01
CA GLN A 33 3.73 1.26 -16.94
C GLN A 33 3.60 -0.26 -16.81
N ARG A 34 4.72 -0.98 -16.88
CA ARG A 34 4.74 -2.44 -16.72
C ARG A 34 4.27 -2.90 -15.34
N GLN A 35 4.62 -2.16 -14.28
CA GLN A 35 4.13 -2.46 -12.94
C GLN A 35 2.60 -2.30 -12.87
N ALA A 36 2.05 -1.24 -13.45
CA ALA A 36 0.60 -1.01 -13.49
C ALA A 36 -0.12 -2.13 -14.28
N GLU A 37 0.41 -2.50 -15.44
CA GLU A 37 -0.09 -3.63 -16.25
C GLU A 37 -0.03 -4.96 -15.47
N GLY A 38 1.10 -5.23 -14.80
CA GLY A 38 1.26 -6.42 -13.97
C GLY A 38 0.29 -6.47 -12.80
N ILE A 39 0.09 -5.35 -12.09
CA ILE A 39 -0.90 -5.25 -11.02
C ILE A 39 -2.32 -5.46 -11.56
N LYS A 40 -2.64 -4.90 -12.74
CA LYS A 40 -3.95 -5.08 -13.39
C LYS A 40 -4.19 -6.55 -13.71
N ALA A 41 -3.25 -7.20 -14.39
CA ALA A 41 -3.35 -8.63 -14.75
C ALA A 41 -3.46 -9.54 -13.51
N ALA A 42 -2.74 -9.22 -12.43
CA ALA A 42 -2.85 -9.96 -11.17
C ALA A 42 -4.21 -9.76 -10.49
N LYS A 43 -4.76 -8.52 -10.49
CA LYS A 43 -6.11 -8.26 -9.99
C LYS A 43 -7.18 -9.01 -10.78
N GLU A 44 -7.05 -9.06 -12.10
CA GLU A 44 -7.95 -9.83 -12.99
C GLU A 44 -7.89 -11.34 -12.71
N LYS A 45 -6.71 -11.87 -12.35
CA LYS A 45 -6.53 -13.25 -11.89
C LYS A 45 -7.01 -13.49 -10.44
N GLY A 46 -7.58 -12.48 -9.78
CA GLY A 46 -8.06 -12.57 -8.40
C GLY A 46 -6.95 -12.56 -7.34
N VAL A 47 -5.72 -12.17 -7.70
CA VAL A 47 -4.63 -12.06 -6.73
C VAL A 47 -4.96 -10.98 -5.71
N ARG A 48 -5.02 -11.37 -4.44
CA ARG A 48 -5.24 -10.46 -3.33
C ARG A 48 -3.96 -9.69 -3.01
N PHE A 49 -4.01 -8.38 -3.14
CA PHE A 49 -2.92 -7.47 -2.77
C PHE A 49 -3.03 -6.97 -1.32
N GLY A 50 -1.90 -6.53 -0.79
CA GLY A 50 -1.81 -5.91 0.53
C GLY A 50 -1.77 -6.90 1.68
N ARG A 51 -1.80 -6.37 2.91
CA ARG A 51 -1.76 -7.19 4.13
C ARG A 51 -3.03 -8.04 4.23
N PRO A 52 -2.93 -9.35 4.51
CA PRO A 52 -4.10 -10.17 4.76
C PRO A 52 -4.88 -9.62 5.96
N GLN A 53 -6.20 -9.70 5.87
CA GLN A 53 -7.07 -9.31 6.97
C GLN A 53 -6.91 -10.29 8.12
N LEU A 54 -6.83 -9.76 9.35
CA LEU A 54 -6.85 -10.58 10.55
C LEU A 54 -8.17 -11.36 10.64
N PRO A 55 -8.12 -12.68 10.86
CA PRO A 55 -9.31 -13.50 11.05
C PRO A 55 -10.05 -13.06 12.33
N TYR A 56 -11.31 -13.45 12.44
CA TYR A 56 -12.03 -13.31 13.70
C TYR A 56 -11.50 -14.35 14.69
N PRO A 57 -11.17 -13.98 15.93
CA PRO A 57 -10.89 -14.94 16.98
C PRO A 57 -12.17 -15.72 17.35
N GLU A 58 -12.02 -16.92 17.91
CA GLU A 58 -13.14 -17.81 18.23
C GLU A 58 -14.17 -17.16 19.16
N ASN A 59 -13.71 -16.38 20.14
CA ASN A 59 -14.55 -15.66 21.11
C ASN A 59 -15.05 -14.29 20.63
N PHE A 60 -14.90 -13.96 19.35
CA PHE A 60 -15.27 -12.64 18.82
C PHE A 60 -16.77 -12.36 18.94
N GLU A 61 -17.63 -13.33 18.59
CA GLU A 61 -19.07 -13.12 18.52
C GLU A 61 -19.68 -12.84 19.89
N GLU A 62 -19.28 -13.59 20.91
CA GLU A 62 -19.69 -13.37 22.30
C GLU A 62 -19.32 -11.95 22.77
N ILE A 63 -18.06 -11.55 22.54
CA ILE A 63 -17.57 -10.23 22.94
C ILE A 63 -18.25 -9.12 22.12
N TYR A 64 -18.55 -9.36 20.84
CA TYR A 64 -19.31 -8.44 20.00
C TYR A 64 -20.73 -8.22 20.53
N LEU A 65 -21.42 -9.26 20.99
CA LEU A 65 -22.76 -9.14 21.58
C LEU A 65 -22.73 -8.28 22.85
N CYS A 66 -21.79 -8.55 23.77
CA CYS A 66 -21.61 -7.74 24.98
C CYS A 66 -21.28 -6.28 24.65
N TYR A 67 -20.50 -6.03 23.59
CA TYR A 67 -20.23 -4.68 23.09
C TYR A 67 -21.48 -4.00 22.52
N LYS A 68 -22.27 -4.72 21.71
CA LYS A 68 -23.50 -4.21 21.08
C LYS A 68 -24.55 -3.83 22.12
N GLU A 69 -24.63 -4.60 23.20
CA GLU A 69 -25.48 -4.32 24.36
C GLU A 69 -24.90 -3.25 25.30
N LYS A 70 -23.77 -2.63 24.94
CA LYS A 70 -23.05 -1.60 25.72
C LYS A 70 -22.57 -2.06 27.10
N GLN A 71 -22.44 -3.37 27.32
CA GLN A 71 -21.98 -3.92 28.60
C GLN A 71 -20.47 -3.74 28.81
N ILE A 72 -19.69 -3.78 27.72
CA ILE A 72 -18.23 -3.63 27.77
C ILE A 72 -17.76 -2.58 26.77
N SER A 73 -16.71 -1.83 27.16
CA SER A 73 -16.14 -0.81 26.29
C SER A 73 -15.33 -1.42 25.14
N LYS A 74 -15.18 -0.66 24.05
CA LYS A 74 -14.33 -1.01 22.91
C LYS A 74 -12.89 -1.38 23.31
N ARG A 75 -12.31 -0.69 24.30
CA ARG A 75 -10.95 -0.97 24.79
C ARG A 75 -10.89 -2.28 25.58
N GLU A 76 -11.94 -2.56 26.34
CA GLU A 76 -12.06 -3.81 27.10
C GLU A 76 -12.23 -5.01 26.16
N CYS A 77 -13.04 -4.88 25.10
CA CYS A 77 -13.16 -5.91 24.07
C CYS A 77 -11.80 -6.23 23.44
N ALA A 78 -11.04 -5.20 23.08
CA ALA A 78 -9.71 -5.37 22.51
C ALA A 78 -8.76 -6.08 23.48
N ARG A 79 -8.80 -5.74 24.78
CA ARG A 79 -8.02 -6.40 25.82
C ARG A 79 -8.36 -7.90 25.92
N ARG A 80 -9.66 -8.26 25.99
CA ARG A 80 -10.12 -9.66 26.07
C ARG A 80 -9.76 -10.48 24.84
N LEU A 81 -9.70 -9.83 23.69
CA LEU A 81 -9.30 -10.43 22.40
C LEU A 81 -7.79 -10.34 22.14
N SER A 82 -6.99 -9.90 23.11
CA SER A 82 -5.53 -9.72 22.98
C SER A 82 -5.13 -8.92 21.72
N THR A 83 -5.89 -7.87 21.41
CA THR A 83 -5.71 -7.04 20.22
C THR A 83 -5.77 -5.53 20.56
N ASN A 84 -5.64 -4.68 19.54
CA ASN A 84 -5.83 -3.23 19.71
C ASN A 84 -7.27 -2.79 19.37
N HIS A 85 -7.68 -1.64 19.91
CA HIS A 85 -9.04 -1.11 19.75
C HIS A 85 -9.42 -0.76 18.30
N THR A 86 -8.43 -0.46 17.46
CA THR A 86 -8.62 -0.23 16.02
C THR A 86 -8.93 -1.53 15.28
N THR A 87 -8.22 -2.62 15.58
CA THR A 87 -8.48 -3.95 15.03
C THR A 87 -9.86 -4.44 15.43
N PHE A 88 -10.24 -4.27 16.70
CA PHE A 88 -11.59 -4.58 17.14
C PHE A 88 -12.65 -3.75 16.39
N SER A 89 -12.44 -2.44 16.22
CA SER A 89 -13.37 -1.61 15.43
C SER A 89 -13.49 -2.08 13.97
N ASN A 90 -12.36 -2.45 13.35
CA ASN A 90 -12.37 -3.00 12.00
C ASN A 90 -13.13 -4.34 11.93
N TRP A 91 -13.00 -5.19 12.95
CA TRP A 91 -13.76 -6.43 13.02
C TRP A 91 -15.27 -6.17 13.15
N VAL A 92 -15.69 -5.25 14.03
CA VAL A 92 -17.11 -4.85 14.18
C VAL A 92 -17.68 -4.38 12.84
N ASN A 93 -17.04 -3.40 12.19
CA ASN A 93 -17.52 -2.86 10.91
C ASN A 93 -17.67 -3.96 9.85
N ARG A 94 -16.68 -4.86 9.73
CA ARG A 94 -16.73 -5.97 8.77
C ARG A 94 -17.77 -7.03 9.12
N TYR A 95 -18.06 -7.23 10.40
CA TYR A 95 -19.04 -8.19 10.86
C TYR A 95 -20.47 -7.67 10.62
N GLU A 96 -20.69 -6.37 10.79
CA GLU A 96 -21.95 -5.70 10.48
C GLU A 96 -22.24 -5.66 8.98
N LEU A 97 -21.26 -5.28 8.15
CA LEU A 97 -21.37 -5.32 6.68
C LEU A 97 -21.61 -6.72 6.09
N LYS A 98 -21.32 -7.79 6.85
CA LYS A 98 -21.60 -9.18 6.44
C LYS A 98 -23.01 -9.64 6.82
N LYS A 99 -23.66 -8.97 7.77
CA LYS A 99 -25.00 -9.30 8.25
C LYS A 99 -26.11 -8.53 7.51
N GLU A 100 -25.75 -7.49 6.77
CA GLU A 100 -26.58 -6.82 5.75
C GLU A 100 -26.51 -7.57 4.41
#